data_AF-A0A5J4DT74-F1
#
_entry.id   AF-A0A5J4DT74-F1
#
_cell.length_a   1.000
_cell.length_b   1.000
_cell.length_c   1.000
_cell.angle_alpha   90.00
_cell.angle_beta   90.00
_cell.angle_gamma   90.00
#
_symmetry.space_group_name_H-M   'P 1'
#
loop_
_entity.id
_entity.type
_entity.pdbx_description
1 polymer ?
#
loop_
_entity_poly.entity_id
_entity_poly.type
_entity_poly.pdbx_seq_one_letter_code
_entity_poly.pdbx_strand_id
1 'polypeptide(L)'
;MAQQISPLVSKGDRFMKSGEREKARKSYRRALQKRRDDIAALRRLASLEMDDGNKEEAIPLLRRIADLEPDDFEMRLLLVDTIEDTRDHTTAEETVRVLLGDAPDYGPAHNSLGNILQIQNRSDEALVTYQRALELEPESQIISINIGNTLDDLGRHAESIDLYSKALEQQRGFVEARYYRSRALLAVGQPEKAMADIKYCLALAPADQRAIALQGVLHAELGQEEEARRIFDYDRFVRIVRPEAPSGYADMAEFHAAVIDHARNRAALEYDPYGFSTRGGWHSGDLLQDPHETMVALKGMLQNVFQTYRSEFPADQNHSFLRQKYSKFRILASAQIFET
;
A
#
# COMPACT_ATOMS: atom_id res chain seq x y z
N MET A 1 -16.49 31.55 16.06
CA MET A 1 -15.40 32.55 16.00
C MET A 1 -14.11 31.81 15.71
N ALA A 2 -13.38 32.16 14.64
CA ALA A 2 -12.10 31.51 14.34
C ALA A 2 -11.10 31.78 15.50
N GLN A 3 -10.58 30.72 16.12
CA GLN A 3 -9.61 30.83 17.20
C GLN A 3 -8.35 31.53 16.65
N GLN A 4 -7.90 32.62 17.30
CA GLN A 4 -6.70 33.32 16.87
C GLN A 4 -5.48 32.38 17.00
N ILE A 5 -4.73 32.23 15.90
CA ILE A 5 -3.52 31.40 15.85
C ILE A 5 -2.51 31.95 16.85
N SER A 6 -2.05 31.11 17.79
CA SER A 6 -1.12 31.56 18.82
C SER A 6 0.28 31.82 18.23
N PRO A 7 1.07 32.75 18.80
CA PRO A 7 2.43 33.02 18.32
C PRO A 7 3.34 31.80 18.32
N LEU A 8 3.07 30.81 19.18
CA LEU A 8 3.79 29.55 19.24
C LEU A 8 3.45 28.65 18.05
N VAL A 9 2.20 28.61 17.60
CA VAL A 9 1.80 27.91 16.38
C VAL A 9 2.42 28.59 15.16
N SER A 10 2.31 29.92 15.03
CA SER A 10 2.98 30.64 13.92
C SER A 10 4.51 30.44 13.91
N LYS A 11 5.13 30.26 15.08
CA LYS A 11 6.55 29.92 15.20
C LYS A 11 6.83 28.50 14.71
N GLY A 12 6.00 27.53 15.09
CA GLY A 12 6.08 26.16 14.59
C GLY A 12 5.94 26.10 13.07
N ASP A 13 4.98 26.84 12.50
CA ASP A 13 4.76 26.89 11.04
C ASP A 13 5.97 27.45 10.28
N ARG A 14 6.73 28.39 10.87
CA ARG A 14 7.98 28.87 10.28
C ARG A 14 9.06 27.78 10.29
N PHE A 15 9.17 27.00 11.36
CA PHE A 15 10.09 25.87 11.41
C PHE A 15 9.71 24.76 10.43
N MET A 16 8.42 24.52 10.21
CA MET A 16 7.97 23.58 9.17
C MET A 16 8.42 24.04 7.78
N LYS A 17 8.29 25.33 7.48
CA LYS A 17 8.75 25.90 6.19
C LYS A 17 10.27 25.82 5.99
N SER A 18 11.06 25.83 7.07
CA SER A 18 12.52 25.68 7.01
C SER A 18 13.00 24.23 7.11
N GLY A 19 12.09 23.24 7.16
CA GLY A 19 12.43 21.83 7.31
C GLY A 19 12.88 21.43 8.73
N GLU A 20 12.79 22.34 9.70
CA GLU A 20 13.22 22.12 11.08
C GLU A 20 12.12 21.44 11.93
N ARG A 21 11.71 20.22 11.52
CA ARG A 21 10.55 19.48 12.04
C ARG A 21 10.54 19.32 13.56
N GLU A 22 11.68 18.96 14.17
CA GLU A 22 11.80 18.85 15.63
C GLU A 22 11.55 20.17 16.38
N LYS A 23 11.97 21.30 15.81
CA LYS A 23 11.72 22.62 16.41
C LYS A 23 10.26 23.03 16.25
N ALA A 24 9.63 22.63 15.14
CA ALA A 24 8.18 22.80 14.95
C ALA A 24 7.41 21.99 16.00
N ARG A 25 7.71 20.69 16.14
CA ARG A 25 7.12 19.78 17.14
C ARG A 25 7.18 20.36 18.56
N LYS A 26 8.36 20.83 18.98
CA LYS A 26 8.56 21.50 20.29
C LYS A 26 7.72 22.77 20.43
N SER A 27 7.55 23.55 19.35
CA SER A 27 6.76 24.77 19.37
C SER A 27 5.26 24.49 19.51
N TYR A 28 4.74 23.50 18.79
CA TYR A 28 3.33 23.08 18.92
C TYR A 28 3.04 22.46 20.29
N ARG A 29 3.92 21.58 20.82
CA ARG A 29 3.77 21.03 22.18
C ARG A 29 3.76 22.13 23.25
N ARG A 30 4.59 23.17 23.11
CA ARG A 30 4.57 24.34 24.02
C ARG A 30 3.26 25.13 23.90
N ALA A 31 2.67 25.24 22.71
CA ALA A 31 1.35 25.84 22.57
C ALA A 31 0.29 25.04 23.35
N LEU A 32 0.31 23.71 23.22
CA LEU A 32 -0.59 22.80 23.93
C LEU A 32 -0.39 22.76 25.45
N GLN A 33 0.83 23.02 25.94
CA GLN A 33 1.10 23.20 27.36
C GLN A 33 0.42 24.47 27.93
N LYS A 34 0.37 25.55 27.14
CA LYS A 34 -0.29 26.80 27.55
C LYS A 34 -1.81 26.71 27.45
N ARG A 35 -2.30 26.07 26.38
CA ARG A 35 -3.71 25.92 26.10
C ARG A 35 -3.97 24.54 25.51
N ARG A 36 -4.56 23.65 26.30
CA ARG A 36 -4.80 22.26 25.90
C ARG A 36 -5.81 22.15 24.76
N ASP A 37 -6.78 23.06 24.66
CA ASP A 37 -7.79 23.14 23.62
C ASP A 37 -7.39 24.05 22.44
N ASP A 38 -6.08 24.26 22.21
CA ASP A 38 -5.59 24.94 21.01
C ASP A 38 -5.70 24.01 19.80
N ILE A 39 -6.85 24.05 19.12
CA ILE A 39 -7.17 23.19 17.97
C ILE A 39 -6.16 23.38 16.83
N ALA A 40 -5.67 24.60 16.62
CA ALA A 40 -4.66 24.86 15.59
C ALA A 40 -3.34 24.15 15.94
N ALA A 41 -2.91 24.19 17.20
CA ALA A 41 -1.74 23.45 17.64
C ALA A 41 -1.94 21.93 17.59
N LEU A 42 -3.14 21.44 17.93
CA LEU A 42 -3.49 20.01 17.84
C LEU A 42 -3.41 19.53 16.39
N ARG A 43 -4.10 20.18 15.45
CA ARG A 43 -4.10 19.82 14.03
C ARG A 43 -2.69 19.86 13.42
N ARG A 44 -1.90 20.90 13.74
CA ARG A 44 -0.52 21.02 13.24
C ARG A 44 0.40 19.92 13.79
N LEU A 45 0.26 19.59 15.07
CA LEU A 45 1.07 18.53 15.66
C LEU A 45 0.62 17.15 15.17
N ALA A 46 -0.69 16.87 15.12
CA ALA A 46 -1.22 15.60 14.61
C ALA A 46 -0.76 15.34 13.17
N SER A 47 -0.88 16.34 12.28
CA SER A 47 -0.38 16.24 10.90
C SER A 47 1.12 16.01 10.84
N LEU A 48 1.92 16.68 11.68
CA LEU A 48 3.36 16.48 11.73
C LEU A 48 3.74 15.05 12.18
N GLU A 49 3.08 14.53 13.21
CA GLU A 49 3.34 13.16 13.69
C GLU A 49 2.90 12.12 12.64
N MET A 50 1.75 12.33 11.97
CA MET A 50 1.30 11.48 10.86
C MET A 50 2.29 11.46 9.69
N ASP A 51 2.76 12.63 9.26
CA ASP A 51 3.76 12.76 8.19
C ASP A 51 5.09 12.09 8.54
N ASP A 52 5.44 12.05 9.84
CA ASP A 52 6.65 11.38 10.36
C ASP A 52 6.45 9.88 10.63
N GLY A 53 5.25 9.34 10.37
CA GLY A 53 4.92 7.93 10.64
C GLY A 53 4.65 7.60 12.12
N ASN A 54 4.66 8.61 13.00
CA ASN A 54 4.43 8.48 14.44
C ASN A 54 2.91 8.41 14.75
N LYS A 55 2.24 7.38 14.26
CA LYS A 55 0.78 7.25 14.35
C LYS A 55 0.30 7.12 15.79
N GLU A 56 1.06 6.43 16.65
CA GLU A 56 0.77 6.29 18.07
C GLU A 56 0.75 7.64 18.81
N GLU A 57 1.63 8.58 18.45
CA GLU A 57 1.65 9.94 18.98
C GLU A 57 0.53 10.82 18.40
N ALA A 58 0.08 10.54 17.17
CA ALA A 58 -1.00 11.27 16.51
C ALA A 58 -2.37 10.95 17.11
N ILE A 59 -2.65 9.68 17.44
CA ILE A 59 -3.94 9.20 17.99
C ILE A 59 -4.46 10.05 19.17
N PRO A 60 -3.70 10.31 20.26
CA PRO A 60 -4.21 11.11 21.37
C PRO A 60 -4.45 12.58 21.00
N LEU A 61 -3.83 13.09 19.95
CA LEU A 61 -4.08 14.44 19.43
C LEU A 61 -5.37 14.47 18.62
N LEU A 62 -5.55 13.51 17.71
CA LEU A 62 -6.76 13.35 16.89
C LEU A 62 -7.99 13.12 17.77
N ARG A 63 -7.87 12.28 18.81
CA ARG A 63 -8.96 12.07 19.79
C ARG A 63 -9.38 13.38 20.46
N ARG A 64 -8.42 14.21 20.87
CA ARG A 64 -8.73 15.53 21.45
C ARG A 64 -9.36 16.50 20.45
N ILE A 65 -9.01 16.42 19.17
CA ILE A 65 -9.67 17.23 18.13
C ILE A 65 -11.11 16.75 17.97
N ALA A 66 -11.33 15.44 17.85
CA ALA A 66 -12.66 14.83 17.78
C ALA A 66 -13.55 15.19 18.99
N ASP A 67 -12.99 15.24 20.20
CA ASP A 67 -13.73 15.65 21.41
C ASP A 67 -14.11 17.15 21.39
N LEU A 68 -13.27 18.00 20.79
CA LEU A 68 -13.49 19.45 20.71
C LEU A 68 -14.41 19.85 19.54
N GLU A 69 -14.43 19.05 18.48
CA GLU A 69 -15.19 19.25 17.25
C GLU A 69 -15.98 17.96 16.92
N PRO A 70 -17.00 17.59 17.73
CA PRO A 70 -17.71 16.31 17.58
C PRO A 70 -18.47 16.15 16.26
N ASP A 71 -18.81 17.27 15.62
CA ASP A 71 -19.49 17.31 14.31
C ASP A 71 -18.50 17.21 13.13
N ASP A 72 -17.18 17.21 13.37
CA ASP A 72 -16.16 16.99 12.35
C ASP A 72 -15.98 15.47 12.11
N PHE A 73 -16.95 14.88 11.42
CA PHE A 73 -16.98 13.43 11.14
C PHE A 73 -15.80 12.97 10.28
N GLU A 74 -15.26 13.83 9.42
CA GLU A 74 -14.05 13.56 8.66
C GLU A 74 -12.85 13.38 9.59
N MET A 75 -12.67 14.27 10.57
CA MET A 75 -11.60 14.13 11.57
C MET A 75 -11.77 12.90 12.45
N ARG A 76 -13.02 12.57 12.82
CA ARG A 76 -13.33 11.36 13.58
C ARG A 76 -13.04 10.09 12.78
N LEU A 77 -13.30 10.10 11.47
CA LEU A 77 -12.94 9.01 10.58
C LEU A 77 -11.41 8.90 10.41
N LEU A 78 -10.70 10.02 10.28
CA LEU A 78 -9.24 10.04 10.27
C LEU A 78 -8.66 9.40 11.55
N LEU A 79 -9.27 9.65 12.72
CA LEU A 79 -8.89 8.97 13.96
C LEU A 79 -9.08 7.46 13.86
N VAL A 80 -10.22 6.99 13.34
CA VAL A 80 -10.50 5.55 13.13
C VAL A 80 -9.43 4.93 12.23
N ASP A 81 -9.19 5.54 11.07
CA ASP A 81 -8.22 5.04 10.08
C ASP A 81 -6.79 5.03 10.66
N THR A 82 -6.42 6.05 11.46
CA THR A 82 -5.11 6.10 12.13
C THR A 82 -4.94 5.00 13.19
N ILE A 83 -6.03 4.63 13.89
CA ILE A 83 -6.01 3.52 14.86
C ILE A 83 -5.96 2.17 14.13
N GLU A 84 -6.67 2.04 13.01
CA GLU A 84 -6.60 0.83 12.18
C GLU A 84 -5.19 0.61 11.65
N ASP A 85 -4.53 1.67 11.19
CA ASP A 85 -3.16 1.64 10.69
C ASP A 85 -2.13 1.12 11.71
N THR A 86 -2.39 1.24 13.02
CA THR A 86 -1.57 0.65 14.10
C THR A 86 -1.98 -0.79 14.43
N ARG A 87 -2.91 -1.36 13.67
CA ARG A 87 -3.53 -2.69 13.81
C ARG A 87 -4.32 -2.89 15.11
N ASP A 88 -4.74 -1.80 15.73
CA ASP A 88 -5.68 -1.87 16.85
C ASP A 88 -7.13 -1.90 16.34
N HIS A 89 -7.48 -3.02 15.70
CA HIS A 89 -8.80 -3.21 15.09
C HIS A 89 -9.95 -3.12 16.12
N THR A 90 -9.68 -3.46 17.39
CA THR A 90 -10.70 -3.40 18.45
C THR A 90 -11.05 -1.95 18.77
N THR A 91 -10.04 -1.13 19.07
CA THR A 91 -10.27 0.29 19.35
C THR A 91 -10.80 1.04 18.13
N ALA A 92 -10.36 0.67 16.92
CA ALA A 92 -10.88 1.24 15.67
C ALA A 92 -12.38 0.94 15.50
N GLU A 93 -12.79 -0.31 15.72
CA GLU A 93 -14.20 -0.73 15.67
C GLU A 93 -15.05 0.02 16.70
N GLU A 94 -14.60 0.09 17.96
CA GLU A 94 -15.31 0.82 19.00
C GLU A 94 -15.46 2.31 18.63
N THR A 95 -14.39 2.92 18.11
CA THR A 95 -14.37 4.34 17.75
C THR A 95 -15.31 4.64 16.57
N VAL A 96 -15.34 3.79 15.53
CA VAL A 96 -16.24 3.99 14.38
C VAL A 96 -17.70 3.71 14.74
N ARG A 97 -17.97 2.76 15.65
CA ARG A 97 -19.33 2.51 16.16
C ARG A 97 -19.85 3.70 16.95
N VAL A 98 -19.01 4.38 17.74
CA VAL A 98 -19.38 5.64 18.40
C VAL A 98 -19.69 6.74 17.38
N LEU A 99 -18.88 6.87 16.31
CA LEU A 99 -19.16 7.77 15.20
C LEU A 99 -20.51 7.49 14.53
N LEU A 100 -20.82 6.23 14.25
CA LEU A 100 -22.10 5.83 13.66
C LEU A 100 -23.28 6.01 14.64
N GLY A 101 -23.05 6.01 15.95
CA GLY A 101 -24.05 6.36 16.94
C GLY A 101 -24.50 7.82 16.85
N ASP A 102 -23.55 8.72 16.59
CA ASP A 102 -23.82 10.16 16.44
C ASP A 102 -24.25 10.53 15.01
N ALA A 103 -23.74 9.80 14.01
CA ALA A 103 -23.94 10.06 12.58
C ALA A 103 -24.31 8.77 11.82
N PRO A 104 -25.53 8.22 12.03
CA PRO A 104 -25.93 6.91 11.50
C PRO A 104 -25.98 6.83 9.98
N ASP A 105 -26.09 7.97 9.29
CA ASP A 105 -26.14 8.06 7.83
C ASP A 105 -24.81 8.54 7.21
N TYR A 106 -23.71 8.50 7.96
CA TYR A 106 -22.38 8.83 7.43
C TYR A 106 -21.77 7.63 6.69
N GLY A 107 -21.99 7.57 5.37
CA GLY A 107 -21.56 6.48 4.47
C GLY A 107 -20.09 6.07 4.62
N PRO A 108 -19.12 7.02 4.65
CA PRO A 108 -17.70 6.70 4.83
C PRO A 108 -17.40 5.91 6.11
N ALA A 109 -18.11 6.16 7.22
CA ALA A 109 -17.93 5.39 8.45
C ALA A 109 -18.47 3.96 8.36
N HIS A 110 -19.56 3.72 7.62
CA HIS A 110 -20.01 2.36 7.33
C HIS A 110 -18.98 1.61 6.48
N ASN A 111 -18.39 2.26 5.47
CA ASN A 111 -17.32 1.65 4.69
C ASN A 111 -16.09 1.30 5.54
N SER A 112 -15.64 2.22 6.41
CA SER A 112 -14.51 1.93 7.33
C SER A 112 -14.85 0.82 8.33
N LEU A 113 -16.06 0.79 8.91
CA LEU A 113 -16.49 -0.32 9.76
C LEU A 113 -16.50 -1.65 9.00
N GLY A 114 -17.00 -1.67 7.76
CA GLY A 114 -16.95 -2.86 6.90
C GLY A 114 -15.53 -3.37 6.69
N ASN A 115 -14.57 -2.48 6.42
CA ASN A 115 -13.15 -2.85 6.28
C ASN A 115 -12.59 -3.47 7.56
N ILE A 116 -12.87 -2.85 8.71
CA ILE A 116 -12.41 -3.35 10.02
C ILE A 116 -12.99 -4.74 10.29
N LEU A 117 -14.29 -4.94 10.04
CA LEU A 117 -14.96 -6.23 10.21
C LEU A 117 -14.39 -7.30 9.27
N GLN A 118 -14.09 -6.95 8.02
CA GLN A 118 -13.48 -7.85 7.06
C GLN A 118 -12.09 -8.32 7.51
N ILE A 119 -11.26 -7.42 8.04
CA ILE A 119 -9.93 -7.77 8.59
C ILE A 119 -10.04 -8.70 9.80
N GLN A 120 -11.09 -8.52 10.60
CA GLN A 120 -11.44 -9.42 11.71
C GLN A 120 -12.09 -10.74 11.27
N ASN A 121 -12.21 -11.01 9.96
CA ASN A 121 -12.89 -12.18 9.38
C ASN A 121 -14.38 -12.29 9.73
N ARG A 122 -15.04 -11.16 10.00
CA ARG A 122 -16.49 -11.07 10.24
C ARG A 122 -17.23 -10.67 8.98
N SER A 123 -17.05 -11.47 7.92
CA SER A 123 -17.49 -11.15 6.56
C SER A 123 -19.00 -10.97 6.40
N ASP A 124 -19.83 -11.72 7.15
CA ASP A 124 -21.29 -11.55 7.11
C ASP A 124 -21.71 -10.16 7.65
N GLU A 125 -21.12 -9.72 8.76
CA GLU A 125 -21.37 -8.38 9.33
C GLU A 125 -20.79 -7.27 8.44
N ALA A 126 -19.60 -7.51 7.87
CA ALA A 126 -18.99 -6.59 6.91
C ALA A 126 -19.90 -6.38 5.70
N LEU A 127 -20.49 -7.45 5.16
CA LEU A 127 -21.39 -7.38 4.01
C LEU A 127 -22.61 -6.49 4.27
N VAL A 128 -23.29 -6.68 5.41
CA VAL A 128 -24.44 -5.84 5.82
C VAL A 128 -24.01 -4.38 5.96
N THR A 129 -22.84 -4.15 6.56
CA THR A 129 -22.32 -2.79 6.79
C THR A 129 -21.97 -2.10 5.47
N TYR A 130 -21.30 -2.79 4.55
CA TYR A 130 -21.02 -2.24 3.23
C TYR A 130 -22.28 -2.01 2.40
N GLN A 131 -23.29 -2.88 2.50
CA GLN A 131 -24.59 -2.65 1.85
C GLN A 131 -25.22 -1.35 2.34
N ARG A 132 -25.15 -1.06 3.65
CA ARG A 132 -25.59 0.23 4.19
C ARG A 132 -24.75 1.39 3.64
N ALA A 133 -23.45 1.23 3.51
CA ALA A 133 -22.59 2.23 2.89
C ALA A 133 -22.98 2.49 1.42
N LEU A 134 -23.29 1.45 0.64
CA LEU A 134 -23.71 1.56 -0.75
C LEU A 134 -25.10 2.21 -0.89
N GLU A 135 -26.03 1.96 0.03
CA GLU A 135 -27.32 2.65 0.06
C GLU A 135 -27.16 4.17 0.23
N LEU A 136 -26.18 4.59 1.04
CA LEU A 136 -25.86 5.99 1.30
C LEU A 136 -25.03 6.61 0.16
N GLU A 137 -24.19 5.83 -0.52
CA GLU A 137 -23.32 6.25 -1.62
C GLU A 137 -23.45 5.30 -2.85
N PRO A 138 -24.58 5.33 -3.59
CA PRO A 138 -24.90 4.32 -4.62
C PRO A 138 -23.94 4.26 -5.81
N GLU A 139 -23.18 5.32 -6.04
CA GLU A 139 -22.23 5.43 -7.15
C GLU A 139 -20.79 5.06 -6.73
N SER A 140 -20.59 4.64 -5.47
CA SER A 140 -19.26 4.31 -4.95
C SER A 140 -18.75 2.97 -5.50
N GLN A 141 -17.83 3.09 -6.45
CA GLN A 141 -17.08 1.97 -7.03
C GLN A 141 -16.28 1.19 -5.98
N ILE A 142 -15.68 1.89 -5.02
CA ILE A 142 -14.88 1.28 -3.95
C ILE A 142 -15.77 0.38 -3.08
N ILE A 143 -16.95 0.87 -2.68
CA ILE A 143 -17.88 0.08 -1.87
C ILE A 143 -18.39 -1.14 -2.66
N SER A 144 -18.69 -0.97 -3.95
CA SER A 144 -19.10 -2.09 -4.81
C SER A 144 -18.02 -3.17 -4.92
N ILE A 145 -16.74 -2.78 -5.00
CA ILE A 145 -15.61 -3.72 -4.97
C ILE A 145 -15.54 -4.44 -3.63
N ASN A 146 -15.68 -3.72 -2.53
CA ASN A 146 -15.63 -4.29 -1.18
C ASN A 146 -16.73 -5.33 -0.97
N ILE A 147 -18.00 -5.00 -1.29
CA ILE A 147 -19.12 -5.94 -1.24
C ILE A 147 -18.84 -7.19 -2.08
N GLY A 148 -18.37 -7.01 -3.32
CA GLY A 148 -18.11 -8.14 -4.21
C GLY A 148 -16.98 -9.05 -3.70
N ASN A 149 -15.91 -8.49 -3.15
CA ASN A 149 -14.85 -9.26 -2.50
C ASN A 149 -15.37 -10.00 -1.26
N THR A 150 -16.15 -9.33 -0.41
CA THR A 150 -16.77 -9.96 0.76
C THR A 150 -17.72 -11.09 0.36
N LEU A 151 -18.50 -10.93 -0.71
CA LEU A 151 -19.33 -12.01 -1.26
C LEU A 151 -18.48 -13.19 -1.77
N ASP A 152 -17.36 -12.91 -2.44
CA ASP A 152 -16.44 -13.95 -2.89
C ASP A 152 -15.80 -14.72 -1.71
N ASP A 153 -15.41 -14.03 -0.64
CA ASP A 153 -14.87 -14.64 0.57
C ASP A 153 -15.91 -15.53 1.28
N LEU A 154 -17.19 -15.17 1.18
CA LEU A 154 -18.33 -15.96 1.66
C LEU A 154 -18.72 -17.09 0.69
N GLY A 155 -18.02 -17.25 -0.45
CA GLY A 155 -18.34 -18.24 -1.49
C GLY A 155 -19.60 -17.92 -2.31
N ARG A 156 -20.15 -16.71 -2.17
CA ARG A 156 -21.38 -16.23 -2.83
C ARG A 156 -21.07 -15.62 -4.21
N HIS A 157 -20.30 -16.34 -5.02
CA HIS A 157 -19.77 -15.85 -6.30
C HIS A 157 -20.85 -15.45 -7.32
N ALA A 158 -22.02 -16.10 -7.32
CA ALA A 158 -23.11 -15.73 -8.22
C ALA A 158 -23.63 -14.30 -7.93
N GLU A 159 -23.65 -13.91 -6.65
CA GLU A 159 -24.10 -12.58 -6.24
C GLU A 159 -23.03 -11.52 -6.52
N SER A 160 -21.74 -11.84 -6.35
CA SER A 160 -20.66 -10.93 -6.74
C SER A 160 -20.67 -10.68 -8.25
N ILE A 161 -20.93 -11.70 -9.07
CA ILE A 161 -21.07 -11.55 -10.53
C ILE A 161 -22.23 -10.62 -10.90
N ASP A 162 -23.39 -10.76 -10.26
CA ASP A 162 -24.55 -9.87 -10.50
C ASP A 162 -24.22 -8.42 -10.11
N LEU A 163 -23.61 -8.22 -8.94
CA LEU A 163 -23.16 -6.92 -8.46
C LEU A 163 -22.20 -6.24 -9.45
N TYR A 164 -21.13 -6.93 -9.85
CA TYR A 164 -20.18 -6.37 -10.80
C TYR A 164 -20.80 -6.13 -12.18
N SER A 165 -21.76 -6.96 -12.60
CA SER A 165 -22.47 -6.77 -13.85
C SER A 165 -23.31 -5.49 -13.83
N LYS A 166 -24.04 -5.23 -12.74
CA LYS A 166 -24.78 -3.97 -12.54
C LYS A 166 -23.85 -2.76 -12.50
N ALA A 167 -22.71 -2.85 -11.82
CA ALA A 167 -21.72 -1.77 -11.81
C ALA A 167 -21.20 -1.47 -13.23
N LEU A 168 -21.01 -2.50 -14.07
CA LEU A 168 -20.58 -2.35 -15.46
C LEU A 168 -21.68 -1.82 -16.40
N GLU A 169 -22.96 -2.00 -16.05
CA GLU A 169 -24.07 -1.36 -16.76
C GLU A 169 -24.09 0.15 -16.54
N GLN A 170 -23.84 0.58 -15.29
CA GLN A 170 -23.73 1.99 -14.92
C GLN A 170 -22.46 2.62 -15.51
N GLN A 171 -21.34 1.93 -15.42
CA GLN A 171 -20.05 2.41 -15.91
C GLN A 171 -19.30 1.31 -16.68
N ARG A 172 -19.48 1.33 -18.00
CA ARG A 172 -18.87 0.33 -18.91
C ARG A 172 -17.35 0.23 -18.84
N GLY A 173 -16.68 1.33 -18.46
CA GLY A 173 -15.23 1.46 -18.37
C GLY A 173 -14.64 1.11 -16.99
N PHE A 174 -15.44 0.56 -16.05
CA PHE A 174 -14.94 0.19 -14.73
C PHE A 174 -14.07 -1.08 -14.81
N VAL A 175 -12.76 -0.91 -14.98
CA VAL A 175 -11.82 -2.00 -15.28
C VAL A 175 -11.71 -2.99 -14.11
N GLU A 176 -11.71 -2.48 -12.88
CA GLU A 176 -11.63 -3.27 -11.66
C GLU A 176 -12.83 -4.21 -11.53
N ALA A 177 -14.06 -3.74 -11.80
CA ALA A 177 -15.24 -4.60 -11.78
C ALA A 177 -15.14 -5.76 -12.79
N ARG A 178 -14.54 -5.54 -13.97
CA ARG A 178 -14.28 -6.65 -14.92
C ARG A 178 -13.26 -7.63 -14.38
N TYR A 179 -12.17 -7.15 -13.80
CA TYR A 179 -11.17 -8.01 -13.18
C TYR A 179 -11.78 -8.88 -12.07
N TYR A 180 -12.53 -8.27 -11.14
CA TYR A 180 -13.15 -9.02 -10.05
C TYR A 180 -14.27 -9.93 -10.53
N ARG A 181 -15.11 -9.49 -11.47
CA ARG A 181 -16.11 -10.37 -12.10
C ARG A 181 -15.47 -11.56 -12.80
N SER A 182 -14.34 -11.37 -13.47
CA SER A 182 -13.59 -12.47 -14.08
C SER A 182 -13.13 -13.50 -13.05
N ARG A 183 -12.69 -13.06 -11.86
CA ARG A 183 -12.31 -13.99 -10.78
C ARG A 183 -13.51 -14.79 -10.29
N ALA A 184 -14.64 -14.13 -10.04
CA ALA A 184 -15.87 -14.79 -9.62
C ALA A 184 -16.43 -15.74 -10.70
N LEU A 185 -16.37 -15.34 -11.98
CA LEU A 185 -16.76 -16.17 -13.13
C LEU A 185 -15.90 -17.43 -13.23
N LEU A 186 -14.59 -17.32 -13.00
CA LEU A 186 -13.70 -18.47 -12.93
C LEU A 186 -14.10 -19.41 -11.77
N ALA A 187 -14.39 -18.86 -10.59
CA ALA A 187 -14.78 -19.66 -9.42
C ALA A 187 -16.07 -20.46 -9.64
N VAL A 188 -16.99 -19.98 -10.49
CA VAL A 188 -18.22 -20.72 -10.87
C VAL A 188 -18.08 -21.54 -12.17
N GLY A 189 -16.86 -21.78 -12.63
CA GLY A 189 -16.58 -22.63 -13.80
C GLY A 189 -17.00 -22.02 -15.14
N GLN A 190 -16.92 -20.69 -15.29
CA GLN A 190 -17.22 -19.98 -16.54
C GLN A 190 -15.99 -19.26 -17.12
N PRO A 191 -14.91 -19.98 -17.45
CA PRO A 191 -13.63 -19.40 -17.87
C PRO A 191 -13.71 -18.64 -19.21
N GLU A 192 -14.63 -18.97 -20.11
CA GLU A 192 -14.80 -18.26 -21.38
C GLU A 192 -15.30 -16.83 -21.17
N LYS A 193 -16.26 -16.64 -20.27
CA LYS A 193 -16.77 -15.30 -19.92
C LYS A 193 -15.72 -14.50 -19.15
N ALA A 194 -15.03 -15.15 -18.22
CA ALA A 194 -13.91 -14.55 -17.50
C ALA A 194 -12.81 -14.05 -18.46
N MET A 195 -12.45 -14.85 -19.47
CA MET A 195 -11.47 -14.48 -20.49
C MET A 195 -11.89 -13.23 -21.29
N ALA A 196 -13.18 -13.05 -21.56
CA ALA A 196 -13.66 -11.85 -22.24
C ALA A 196 -13.42 -10.58 -21.42
N ASP A 197 -13.65 -10.64 -20.10
CA ASP A 197 -13.37 -9.52 -19.19
C ASP A 197 -11.87 -9.23 -19.08
N ILE A 198 -11.04 -10.27 -18.95
CA ILE A 198 -9.58 -10.09 -18.87
C ILE A 198 -8.97 -9.56 -20.16
N LYS A 199 -9.47 -9.98 -21.33
CA LYS A 199 -9.06 -9.38 -22.61
C LYS A 199 -9.34 -7.88 -22.66
N TYR A 200 -10.47 -7.43 -22.10
CA TYR A 200 -10.78 -6.01 -22.01
C TYR A 200 -9.82 -5.28 -21.05
N CYS A 201 -9.57 -5.84 -19.86
CA CYS A 201 -8.61 -5.27 -18.91
C CYS A 201 -7.22 -5.09 -19.54
N LEU A 202 -6.72 -6.12 -20.23
CA LEU A 202 -5.40 -6.11 -20.88
C LEU A 202 -5.34 -5.23 -22.14
N ALA A 203 -6.48 -4.93 -22.77
CA ALA A 203 -6.52 -3.95 -23.86
C ALA A 203 -6.28 -2.52 -23.36
N LEU A 204 -6.76 -2.19 -22.15
CA LEU A 204 -6.61 -0.87 -21.55
C LEU A 204 -5.31 -0.73 -20.74
N ALA A 205 -4.99 -1.75 -19.96
CA ALA A 205 -3.78 -1.81 -19.13
C ALA A 205 -3.01 -3.08 -19.46
N PRO A 206 -2.25 -3.10 -20.57
CA PRO A 206 -1.58 -4.31 -20.99
C PRO A 206 -0.63 -4.86 -19.91
N ALA A 207 0.05 -4.00 -19.16
CA ALA A 207 1.00 -4.42 -18.13
C ALA A 207 0.36 -4.74 -16.76
N ASP A 208 -0.97 -4.84 -16.63
CA ASP A 208 -1.60 -5.25 -15.36
C ASP A 208 -1.23 -6.70 -15.03
N GLN A 209 -0.33 -6.86 -14.05
CA GLN A 209 0.21 -8.14 -13.63
C GLN A 209 -0.89 -9.09 -13.10
N ARG A 210 -1.92 -8.55 -12.44
CA ARG A 210 -3.04 -9.33 -11.92
C ARG A 210 -3.86 -9.91 -13.07
N ALA A 211 -4.14 -9.08 -14.08
CA ALA A 211 -4.87 -9.51 -15.26
C ALA A 211 -4.07 -10.52 -16.10
N ILE A 212 -2.75 -10.32 -16.26
CA ILE A 212 -1.86 -11.29 -16.93
C ILE A 212 -1.84 -12.63 -16.19
N ALA A 213 -1.74 -12.61 -14.86
CA ALA A 213 -1.76 -13.83 -14.05
C ALA A 213 -3.09 -14.58 -14.21
N LEU A 214 -4.22 -13.87 -14.11
CA LEU A 214 -5.53 -14.48 -14.30
C LEU A 214 -5.72 -14.98 -15.73
N GLN A 215 -5.20 -14.29 -16.75
CA GLN A 215 -5.18 -14.77 -18.13
C GLN A 215 -4.48 -16.12 -18.25
N GLY A 216 -3.31 -16.29 -17.63
CA GLY A 216 -2.58 -17.56 -17.62
C GLY A 216 -3.39 -18.69 -16.98
N VAL A 217 -4.04 -18.42 -15.84
CA VAL A 217 -4.93 -19.39 -15.18
C VAL A 217 -6.10 -19.77 -16.10
N LEU A 218 -6.74 -18.77 -16.72
CA LEU A 218 -7.85 -19.01 -17.64
C LEU A 218 -7.44 -19.82 -18.88
N HIS A 219 -6.24 -19.59 -19.42
CA HIS A 219 -5.72 -20.43 -20.50
C HIS A 219 -5.58 -21.89 -20.06
N ALA A 220 -5.09 -22.15 -18.84
CA ALA A 220 -4.98 -23.51 -18.32
C ALA A 220 -6.36 -24.18 -18.17
N GLU A 221 -7.33 -23.47 -17.59
CA GLU A 221 -8.72 -23.95 -17.40
C GLU A 221 -9.43 -24.23 -18.73
N LEU A 222 -9.10 -23.48 -19.78
CA LEU A 222 -9.62 -23.68 -21.13
C LEU A 222 -8.87 -24.77 -21.93
N GLY A 223 -7.90 -25.47 -21.32
CA GLY A 223 -7.07 -26.48 -21.99
C GLY A 223 -6.07 -25.89 -23.01
N GLN A 224 -5.82 -24.58 -22.96
CA GLN A 224 -4.89 -23.87 -23.85
C GLN A 224 -3.48 -23.88 -23.26
N GLU A 225 -2.91 -25.07 -23.12
CA GLU A 225 -1.65 -25.29 -22.40
C GLU A 225 -0.47 -24.48 -22.94
N GLU A 226 -0.39 -24.29 -24.27
CA GLU A 226 0.72 -23.54 -24.88
C GLU A 226 0.67 -22.05 -24.49
N GLU A 227 -0.50 -21.44 -24.47
CA GLU A 227 -0.68 -20.04 -24.07
C GLU A 227 -0.46 -19.85 -22.56
N ALA A 228 -0.94 -20.80 -21.74
CA ALA A 228 -0.68 -20.81 -20.31
C ALA A 228 0.83 -20.92 -20.01
N ARG A 229 1.52 -21.86 -20.66
CA ARG A 229 2.99 -22.03 -20.53
C ARG A 229 3.75 -20.80 -21.00
N ARG A 230 3.29 -20.14 -22.07
CA ARG A 230 3.90 -18.88 -22.54
C ARG A 230 3.85 -17.79 -21.47
N ILE A 231 2.76 -17.69 -20.71
CA ILE A 231 2.65 -16.74 -19.60
C ILE A 231 3.45 -17.20 -18.37
N PHE A 232 3.36 -18.49 -18.01
CA PHE A 232 4.02 -19.07 -16.83
C PHE A 232 5.35 -19.77 -17.14
N ASP A 233 6.13 -19.24 -18.09
CA ASP A 233 7.45 -19.76 -18.47
C ASP A 233 8.50 -19.39 -17.41
N TYR A 234 8.36 -19.94 -16.20
CA TYR A 234 9.22 -19.61 -15.07
C TYR A 234 10.67 -20.00 -15.33
N ASP A 235 10.94 -21.11 -16.04
CA ASP A 235 12.30 -21.51 -16.38
C ASP A 235 13.01 -20.46 -17.24
N ARG A 236 12.27 -19.79 -18.11
CA ARG A 236 12.77 -18.70 -18.92
C ARG A 236 12.92 -17.40 -18.13
N PHE A 237 11.93 -17.05 -17.30
CA PHE A 237 11.83 -15.75 -16.61
C PHE A 237 12.46 -15.70 -15.20
N VAL A 238 12.78 -16.84 -14.60
CA VAL A 238 13.35 -16.92 -13.25
C VAL A 238 14.67 -17.66 -13.35
N ARG A 239 15.77 -16.95 -13.08
CA ARG A 239 17.12 -17.51 -13.20
C ARG A 239 17.92 -17.29 -11.93
N ILE A 240 18.64 -18.34 -11.55
CA ILE A 240 19.64 -18.26 -10.49
C ILE A 240 20.96 -17.82 -11.13
N VAL A 241 21.43 -16.64 -10.76
CA VAL A 241 22.73 -16.12 -11.19
C VAL A 241 23.66 -16.11 -9.98
N ARG A 242 24.87 -16.66 -10.15
CA ARG A 242 25.95 -16.59 -9.16
C ARG A 242 27.06 -15.69 -9.72
N PRO A 243 27.05 -14.39 -9.40
CA PRO A 243 28.07 -13.48 -9.91
C PRO A 243 29.44 -13.78 -9.29
N GLU A 244 30.49 -13.38 -10.00
CA GLU A 244 31.85 -13.38 -9.50
C GLU A 244 32.13 -12.11 -8.68
N ALA A 245 33.17 -12.17 -7.84
CA ALA A 245 33.60 -11.04 -7.04
C ALA A 245 33.98 -9.85 -7.95
N PRO A 246 33.55 -8.61 -7.61
CA PRO A 246 33.99 -7.44 -8.35
C PRO A 246 35.51 -7.26 -8.31
N SER A 247 36.07 -6.62 -9.33
CA SER A 247 37.50 -6.30 -9.36
C SER A 247 37.93 -5.53 -8.10
N GLY A 248 39.04 -5.94 -7.49
CA GLY A 248 39.51 -5.39 -6.22
C GLY A 248 39.26 -6.29 -5.01
N TYR A 249 38.46 -7.35 -5.17
CA TYR A 249 38.23 -8.38 -4.15
C TYR A 249 38.78 -9.73 -4.63
N ALA A 250 39.38 -10.52 -3.74
CA ALA A 250 39.93 -11.83 -4.05
C ALA A 250 38.83 -12.87 -4.30
N ASP A 251 37.73 -12.79 -3.54
CA ASP A 251 36.57 -13.65 -3.67
C ASP A 251 35.28 -12.99 -3.15
N MET A 252 34.15 -13.71 -3.28
CA MET A 252 32.85 -13.22 -2.82
C MET A 252 32.76 -13.11 -1.30
N ALA A 253 33.55 -13.87 -0.54
CA ALA A 253 33.53 -13.81 0.92
C ALA A 253 34.15 -12.50 1.40
N GLU A 254 35.28 -12.10 0.83
CA GLU A 254 35.91 -10.80 1.08
C GLU A 254 34.96 -9.65 0.66
N PHE A 255 34.35 -9.74 -0.52
CA PHE A 255 33.41 -8.73 -0.98
C PHE A 255 32.19 -8.59 -0.07
N HIS A 256 31.57 -9.70 0.35
CA HIS A 256 30.46 -9.67 1.29
C HIS A 256 30.87 -9.08 2.65
N ALA A 257 32.06 -9.40 3.15
CA ALA A 257 32.56 -8.81 4.39
C ALA A 257 32.68 -7.29 4.29
N ALA A 258 33.19 -6.77 3.16
CA ALA A 258 33.27 -5.32 2.92
C ALA A 258 31.88 -4.67 2.82
N VAL A 259 30.91 -5.31 2.16
CA VAL A 259 29.51 -4.81 2.09
C VAL A 259 28.90 -4.73 3.48
N ILE A 260 29.09 -5.77 4.30
CA ILE A 260 28.57 -5.83 5.68
C ILE A 260 29.23 -4.76 6.55
N ASP A 261 30.55 -4.60 6.48
CA ASP A 261 31.29 -3.59 7.24
C ASP A 261 30.82 -2.18 6.87
N HIS A 262 30.72 -1.88 5.57
CA HIS A 262 30.20 -0.59 5.10
C HIS A 262 28.77 -0.33 5.60
N ALA A 263 27.89 -1.33 5.53
CA ALA A 263 26.51 -1.20 6.00
C ALA A 263 26.44 -0.92 7.52
N ARG A 264 27.33 -1.52 8.32
CA ARG A 264 27.40 -1.29 9.79
C ARG A 264 27.96 0.07 10.17
N ASN A 265 28.89 0.60 9.37
CA ASN A 265 29.62 1.84 9.70
C ASN A 265 28.97 3.12 9.15
N ARG A 266 27.78 3.03 8.51
CA ARG A 266 27.09 4.18 7.94
C ARG A 266 26.32 4.98 9.00
N ALA A 267 26.51 6.30 9.02
CA ALA A 267 25.90 7.22 9.99
C ALA A 267 24.37 7.37 9.87
N ALA A 268 23.75 6.82 8.82
CA ALA A 268 22.30 6.84 8.59
C ALA A 268 21.71 5.43 8.83
N LEU A 269 21.73 5.02 10.09
CA LEU A 269 20.86 3.96 10.61
C LEU A 269 19.55 4.64 11.00
N GLU A 270 18.72 4.91 10.01
CA GLU A 270 17.42 5.54 10.25
C GLU A 270 16.50 4.50 10.90
N TYR A 271 15.85 4.90 11.99
CA TYR A 271 14.72 4.14 12.52
C TYR A 271 13.54 4.41 11.58
N ASP A 272 13.24 3.46 10.70
CA ASP A 272 12.09 3.58 9.80
C ASP A 272 11.17 2.36 9.91
N PRO A 273 10.04 2.49 10.61
CA PRO A 273 8.91 1.62 10.32
C PRO A 273 7.64 2.46 10.02
N TYR A 274 6.71 1.98 9.18
CA TYR A 274 6.22 0.59 9.15
C TYR A 274 5.92 0.07 7.73
N GLY A 275 6.56 -1.06 7.34
CA GLY A 275 6.31 -1.75 6.07
C GLY A 275 7.22 -2.94 5.70
N PHE A 276 8.42 -3.08 6.27
CA PHE A 276 9.24 -4.31 6.28
C PHE A 276 9.98 -4.45 7.63
N SER A 277 9.16 -4.74 8.64
CA SER A 277 9.37 -4.92 10.07
C SER A 277 10.77 -5.31 10.59
N THR A 278 11.27 -4.55 11.57
CA THR A 278 12.06 -5.08 12.69
C THR A 278 11.60 -4.47 14.02
N ARG A 279 11.56 -5.29 15.09
CA ARG A 279 11.65 -4.83 16.50
C ARG A 279 12.96 -5.41 17.05
N GLY A 280 13.89 -4.52 17.41
CA GLY A 280 15.27 -4.87 17.81
C GLY A 280 16.33 -4.66 16.72
N GLY A 281 16.12 -3.73 15.78
CA GLY A 281 17.08 -3.42 14.71
C GLY A 281 16.76 -2.13 13.95
N TRP A 282 17.63 -1.71 13.03
CA TRP A 282 17.54 -0.49 12.22
C TRP A 282 17.67 -0.78 10.73
N HIS A 283 17.19 0.12 9.87
CA HIS A 283 17.32 0.02 8.40
C HIS A 283 18.31 1.05 7.87
N SER A 284 19.12 0.66 6.88
CA SER A 284 19.90 1.63 6.12
C SER A 284 19.02 2.30 5.05
N GLY A 285 19.28 3.58 4.78
CA GLY A 285 18.84 4.19 3.51
C GLY A 285 19.42 3.45 2.29
N ASP A 286 19.01 3.85 1.08
CA ASP A 286 19.49 3.25 -0.18
C ASP A 286 21.03 3.28 -0.25
N LEU A 287 21.64 2.09 -0.13
CA LEU A 287 23.09 1.88 -0.09
C LEU A 287 23.75 2.22 -1.43
N LEU A 288 23.01 2.09 -2.54
CA LEU A 288 23.56 2.29 -3.89
C LEU A 288 23.64 3.77 -4.32
N GLN A 289 23.24 4.69 -3.44
CA GLN A 289 23.51 6.12 -3.59
C GLN A 289 24.86 6.53 -3.00
N ASP A 290 25.46 5.71 -2.14
CA ASP A 290 26.76 5.99 -1.54
C ASP A 290 27.87 5.86 -2.60
N PRO A 291 28.73 6.89 -2.79
CA PRO A 291 29.85 6.80 -3.71
C PRO A 291 31.00 5.90 -3.23
N HIS A 292 30.87 5.24 -2.06
CA HIS A 292 31.86 4.29 -1.54
C HIS A 292 32.19 3.18 -2.54
N GLU A 293 33.48 2.83 -2.67
CA GLU A 293 34.00 1.90 -3.67
C GLU A 293 33.25 0.55 -3.67
N THR A 294 32.97 0.01 -2.48
CA THR A 294 32.24 -1.25 -2.29
C THR A 294 30.80 -1.17 -2.83
N MET A 295 30.11 -0.04 -2.63
CA MET A 295 28.73 0.13 -3.08
C MET A 295 28.68 0.40 -4.59
N VAL A 296 29.67 1.11 -5.13
CA VAL A 296 29.86 1.26 -6.58
C VAL A 296 30.11 -0.11 -7.23
N ALA A 297 30.96 -0.94 -6.62
CA ALA A 297 31.23 -2.32 -7.07
C ALA A 297 29.97 -3.20 -7.01
N LEU A 298 29.20 -3.15 -5.91
CA LEU A 298 27.92 -3.86 -5.77
C LEU A 298 26.92 -3.44 -6.85
N LYS A 299 26.77 -2.13 -7.04
CA LYS A 299 25.88 -1.57 -8.07
C LYS A 299 26.28 -2.04 -9.46
N GLY A 300 27.57 -1.97 -9.80
CA GLY A 300 28.10 -2.41 -11.09
C GLY A 300 27.86 -3.91 -11.33
N MET A 301 28.13 -4.75 -10.33
CA MET A 301 27.87 -6.19 -10.40
C MET A 301 26.39 -6.49 -10.67
N LEU A 302 25.47 -5.89 -9.91
CA LEU A 302 24.03 -6.09 -10.10
C LEU A 302 23.52 -5.53 -11.44
N GLN A 303 24.06 -4.38 -11.88
CA GLN A 303 23.75 -3.81 -13.19
C GLN A 303 24.20 -4.74 -14.32
N ASN A 304 25.39 -5.32 -14.24
CA ASN A 304 25.90 -6.26 -15.23
C ASN A 304 25.03 -7.52 -15.29
N VAL A 305 24.70 -8.13 -14.14
CA VAL A 305 23.79 -9.29 -14.07
C VAL A 305 22.46 -8.98 -14.74
N PHE A 306 21.85 -7.84 -14.41
CA PHE A 306 20.57 -7.44 -14.97
C PHE A 306 20.64 -7.15 -16.48
N GLN A 307 21.71 -6.49 -16.93
CA GLN A 307 21.91 -6.20 -18.36
C GLN A 307 22.09 -7.47 -19.19
N THR A 308 22.87 -8.44 -18.69
CA THR A 308 23.03 -9.76 -19.32
C THR A 308 21.71 -10.52 -19.35
N TYR A 309 21.03 -10.63 -18.21
CA TYR A 309 19.70 -11.25 -18.14
C TYR A 309 18.76 -10.64 -19.19
N ARG A 310 18.72 -9.31 -19.30
CA ARG A 310 17.85 -8.61 -20.25
C ARG A 310 18.23 -8.85 -21.73
N SER A 311 19.53 -8.93 -22.05
CA SER A 311 20.00 -9.07 -23.44
C SER A 311 19.66 -10.44 -24.03
N GLU A 312 19.49 -11.45 -23.19
CA GLU A 312 19.18 -12.82 -23.60
C GLU A 312 17.72 -13.03 -24.01
N PHE A 313 16.81 -12.12 -23.67
CA PHE A 313 15.44 -12.20 -24.16
C PHE A 313 15.33 -11.53 -25.53
N PRO A 314 14.68 -12.13 -26.53
CA PRO A 314 14.28 -11.42 -27.75
C PRO A 314 13.15 -10.42 -27.44
N ALA A 315 12.98 -9.40 -28.27
CA ALA A 315 11.78 -8.57 -28.21
C ALA A 315 10.61 -9.40 -28.78
N ASP A 316 9.51 -9.48 -28.04
CA ASP A 316 8.29 -10.16 -28.50
C ASP A 316 7.09 -9.27 -28.17
N GLN A 317 6.55 -8.60 -29.20
CA GLN A 317 5.45 -7.66 -29.05
C GLN A 317 4.13 -8.34 -28.62
N ASN A 318 4.03 -9.65 -28.82
CA ASN A 318 2.85 -10.45 -28.50
C ASN A 318 2.95 -11.12 -27.12
N HIS A 319 4.01 -10.88 -26.37
CA HIS A 319 4.21 -11.48 -25.05
C HIS A 319 3.93 -10.48 -23.94
N SER A 320 3.18 -10.89 -22.92
CA SER A 320 2.77 -10.04 -21.81
C SER A 320 3.95 -9.32 -21.12
N PHE A 321 5.04 -10.05 -20.84
CA PHE A 321 6.27 -9.51 -20.26
C PHE A 321 7.33 -8.98 -21.26
N LEU A 322 7.51 -9.61 -22.44
CA LEU A 322 8.62 -9.23 -23.34
C LEU A 322 8.33 -8.05 -24.26
N ARG A 323 7.06 -7.63 -24.39
CA ARG A 323 6.69 -6.47 -25.22
C ARG A 323 7.13 -5.14 -24.64
N GLN A 324 7.34 -5.05 -23.33
CA GLN A 324 7.75 -3.83 -22.62
C GLN A 324 9.12 -4.03 -21.96
N LYS A 325 10.17 -3.88 -22.77
CA LYS A 325 11.54 -3.81 -22.26
C LYS A 325 11.89 -2.37 -21.90
N TYR A 326 11.69 -2.00 -20.64
CA TYR A 326 12.07 -0.68 -20.17
C TYR A 326 13.58 -0.45 -20.36
N SER A 327 13.93 0.74 -20.87
CA SER A 327 15.33 1.16 -21.09
C SER A 327 15.95 1.79 -19.85
N LYS A 328 15.11 2.26 -18.91
CA LYS A 328 15.52 2.86 -17.64
C LYS A 328 15.07 1.96 -16.51
N PHE A 329 15.99 1.68 -15.58
CA PHE A 329 15.72 0.95 -14.36
C PHE A 329 16.55 1.55 -13.23
N ARG A 330 16.09 1.35 -11.99
CA ARG A 330 16.82 1.71 -10.78
C ARG A 330 16.85 0.49 -9.87
N ILE A 331 18.02 0.19 -9.34
CA ILE A 331 18.21 -0.82 -8.30
C ILE A 331 18.27 -0.05 -6.99
N LEU A 332 17.52 -0.52 -6.00
CA LEU A 332 17.56 -0.04 -4.62
C LEU A 332 18.15 -1.17 -3.77
N ALA A 333 19.01 -0.83 -2.83
CA ALA A 333 19.49 -1.80 -1.84
C ALA A 333 19.43 -1.19 -0.45
N SER A 334 18.87 -1.90 0.51
CA SER A 334 18.89 -1.56 1.94
C SER A 334 19.36 -2.75 2.75
N ALA A 335 19.93 -2.48 3.91
CA ALA A 335 20.30 -3.47 4.90
C ALA A 335 19.41 -3.34 6.13
N GLN A 336 19.15 -4.48 6.78
CA GLN A 336 18.54 -4.54 8.11
C GLN A 336 19.60 -5.03 9.09
N ILE A 337 19.82 -4.26 10.16
CA ILE A 337 20.80 -4.59 11.19
C ILE A 337 20.06 -4.82 12.49
N PHE A 338 20.15 -6.03 13.02
CA PHE A 338 19.56 -6.41 14.30
C PHE A 338 20.54 -6.12 15.44
N GLU A 339 20.06 -5.47 16.49
CA GLU A 339 20.75 -5.34 17.78
C GLU A 339 20.64 -6.67 18.52
N THR A 340 21.78 -7.28 18.87
CA THR A 340 21.86 -8.52 19.65
C THR A 340 21.92 -8.24 21.14
#